data_AF-A0A914TSM8-F1
#
_entry.id   AF-A0A914TSM8-F1
#
_cell.length_a   1.000
_cell.length_b   1.000
_cell.length_c   1.000
_cell.angle_alpha   90.00
_cell.angle_beta   90.00
_cell.angle_gamma   90.00
#
_symmetry.space_group_name_H-M   'P 1'
#
loop_
_entity.id
_entity.type
_entity.pdbx_description
1 polymer ?
#
loop_
_entity_poly.entity_id
_entity_poly.type
_entity_poly.pdbx_seq_one_letter_code
_entity_poly.pdbx_strand_id
1 'polypeptide(L)'
;MTEITRQALGRIAYLGQLYNAYCDEFFDNHQNAKNYDFEILSTDASSTTVSKVYAMSTFEKFAALRVEKELQASIRCGLSDVLNGSGKYLTTTDIKSTESRAAVVFRARTK
;
A
#
# COMPACT_ATOMS: atom_id res chain seq x y z
N MET A 1 2.46 23.77 0.70
CA MET A 1 3.00 22.58 1.37
C MET A 1 2.61 21.40 0.48
N THR A 2 3.56 20.61 0.00
CA THR A 2 3.27 19.50 -0.94
C THR A 2 2.93 18.27 -0.12
N GLU A 3 1.71 17.77 -0.25
CA GLU A 3 1.28 16.55 0.43
C GLU A 3 1.71 15.32 -0.38
N ILE A 4 2.16 14.27 0.31
CA ILE A 4 2.54 12.99 -0.29
C ILE A 4 1.54 11.95 0.21
N THR A 5 0.87 11.25 -0.71
CA THR A 5 -0.07 10.17 -0.38
C THR A 5 0.45 8.85 -0.89
N ARG A 6 0.58 7.84 -0.02
CA ARG A 6 1.06 6.51 -0.44
C ARG A 6 0.20 5.38 0.07
N GLN A 7 0.12 4.30 -0.70
CA GLN A 7 -0.59 3.09 -0.31
C GLN A 7 0.20 2.36 0.77
N ALA A 8 -0.47 1.97 1.86
CA ALA A 8 0.17 1.27 2.98
C ALA A 8 0.74 -0.10 2.57
N LEU A 9 0.10 -0.82 1.64
CA LEU A 9 0.54 -2.15 1.16
C LEU A 9 0.82 -3.16 2.28
N GLY A 10 0.06 -3.08 3.38
CA GLY A 10 0.21 -3.93 4.55
C GLY A 10 1.24 -3.47 5.57
N ARG A 11 1.94 -2.34 5.32
CA ARG A 11 2.72 -1.63 6.35
C ARG A 11 1.78 -1.03 7.38
N ILE A 12 2.15 -1.13 8.65
CA ILE A 12 1.42 -0.51 9.77
C ILE A 12 2.04 0.86 10.02
N ALA A 13 1.19 1.88 10.15
CA ALA A 13 1.59 3.25 10.44
C ALA A 13 0.77 3.80 11.60
N TYR A 14 1.41 4.59 12.45
CA TYR A 14 0.76 5.30 13.54
C TYR A 14 0.70 6.80 13.23
N LEU A 15 -0.32 7.48 13.76
CA LEU A 15 -0.41 8.94 13.65
C LEU A 15 0.81 9.59 14.31
N GLY A 16 1.41 10.56 13.64
CA GLY A 16 2.64 11.23 14.08
C GLY A 16 3.93 10.42 13.85
N GLN A 17 3.86 9.22 13.27
CA GLN A 17 5.06 8.45 12.95
C GLN A 17 5.85 9.09 11.81
N LEU A 18 7.17 9.14 11.97
CA LEU A 18 8.06 9.64 10.94
C LEU A 18 8.17 8.63 9.80
N TYR A 19 8.13 9.14 8.57
CA TYR A 19 8.20 8.36 7.34
C TYR A 19 9.41 8.76 6.51
N ASN A 20 10.23 7.78 6.13
CA ASN A 20 11.36 7.92 5.25
C ASN A 20 10.91 7.75 3.78
N ALA A 21 10.83 8.86 3.05
CA ALA A 21 10.41 8.84 1.64
C ALA A 21 11.44 8.20 0.69
N TYR A 22 12.70 8.03 1.10
CA TYR A 22 13.74 7.41 0.27
C TYR A 22 13.65 5.88 0.27
N CYS A 23 13.44 5.28 1.45
CA CYS A 23 13.32 3.82 1.60
C CYS A 23 11.87 3.35 1.64
N ASP A 24 10.90 4.25 1.65
CA ASP A 24 9.48 3.88 1.78
C ASP A 24 9.19 3.14 3.11
N GLU A 25 9.76 3.63 4.21
CA GLU A 25 9.69 2.97 5.53
C GLU A 25 9.23 3.92 6.64
N PHE A 26 8.56 3.37 7.64
CA PHE A 26 8.24 4.07 8.87
C PHE A 26 9.31 3.80 9.91
N PHE A 27 9.74 4.83 10.65
CA PHE A 27 10.70 4.65 11.74
C PHE A 27 10.02 4.04 12.97
N ASP A 28 10.63 3.01 13.56
CA ASP A 28 10.15 2.32 14.78
C ASP A 28 10.29 3.15 16.08
N ASN A 29 10.75 4.40 15.98
CA ASN A 29 10.88 5.27 17.13
C ASN A 29 9.51 5.76 17.62
N HIS A 30 8.84 4.93 18.41
CA HIS A 30 7.59 5.21 19.12
C HIS A 30 7.70 6.38 20.13
N GLN A 31 8.87 6.99 20.29
CA GLN A 31 9.08 8.10 21.24
C GLN A 31 8.37 9.39 20.82
N ASN A 32 8.13 9.60 19.52
CA ASN A 32 7.41 10.78 19.01
C ASN A 32 5.89 10.59 18.94
N ALA A 33 5.39 9.36 19.11
CA ALA A 33 3.95 9.07 19.15
C ALA A 33 3.31 9.39 20.51
N LYS A 34 4.10 9.79 21.50
CA LYS A 34 3.60 10.15 22.83
C LYS A 34 3.16 11.61 22.87
N ASN A 35 1.88 11.79 23.18
CA ASN A 35 1.26 12.98 23.75
C ASN A 35 1.23 14.21 22.85
N TYR A 36 0.51 14.10 21.75
CA TYR A 36 -0.10 15.28 21.20
C TYR A 36 -1.61 15.26 21.47
N ASP A 37 -2.08 16.23 22.25
CA ASP A 37 -3.51 16.48 22.49
C ASP A 37 -4.14 17.15 21.26
N PHE A 38 -4.09 16.48 20.11
CA PHE A 38 -4.96 16.85 19.00
C PHE A 38 -6.24 16.02 19.07
N GLU A 39 -7.38 16.71 18.96
CA GLU A 39 -8.65 16.07 18.68
C GLU A 39 -8.54 15.35 17.33
N ILE A 40 -8.51 14.02 17.34
CA ILE A 40 -8.53 13.23 16.11
C ILE A 40 -9.93 13.33 15.54
N LEU A 41 -10.09 14.24 14.57
CA LEU A 41 -11.32 14.34 13.77
C LEU A 41 -11.39 13.12 12.84
N SER A 42 -11.94 12.00 13.33
CA SER A 42 -12.26 10.87 12.48
C SER A 42 -13.55 11.17 11.71
N THR A 43 -13.49 11.15 10.38
CA THR A 43 -14.67 11.22 9.51
C THR A 43 -14.93 9.85 8.93
N ASP A 44 -16.20 9.46 8.82
CA ASP A 44 -16.55 8.23 8.12
C ASP A 44 -16.28 8.38 6.62
N ALA A 45 -15.35 7.59 6.09
CA ALA A 45 -15.04 7.53 4.66
C ALA A 45 -15.39 6.15 4.08
N SER A 46 -16.61 5.69 4.36
CA SER A 46 -17.06 4.37 3.93
C SER A 46 -17.15 4.25 2.41
N SER A 47 -16.46 3.25 1.84
CA SER A 47 -16.50 2.97 0.41
C SER A 47 -16.11 1.53 0.15
N THR A 48 -16.92 0.82 -0.63
CA THR A 48 -16.63 -0.56 -1.03
C THR A 48 -16.59 -0.65 -2.54
N THR A 49 -15.52 -1.22 -3.07
CA THR A 49 -15.32 -1.43 -4.50
C THR A 49 -14.83 -2.85 -4.78
N VAL A 50 -15.33 -3.44 -5.85
CA VAL A 50 -14.91 -4.75 -6.33
C VAL A 50 -14.47 -4.61 -7.78
N SER A 51 -13.29 -5.14 -8.11
CA SER A 51 -12.76 -5.09 -9.47
C SER A 51 -12.22 -6.45 -9.88
N LYS A 52 -12.38 -6.78 -11.16
CA LYS A 52 -11.85 -8.01 -11.76
C LYS A 52 -10.63 -7.64 -12.59
N VAL A 53 -9.54 -8.36 -12.40
CA VAL A 53 -8.28 -8.17 -13.09
C VAL A 53 -8.00 -9.44 -13.88
N TYR A 54 -7.87 -9.32 -15.20
CA TYR A 54 -7.72 -10.46 -16.11
C TYR A 54 -6.31 -10.61 -16.65
N ALA A 55 -5.51 -9.55 -16.66
CA ALA A 55 -4.11 -9.65 -16.97
C ALA A 55 -3.25 -9.38 -15.72
N MET A 56 -2.20 -10.18 -15.59
CA MET A 56 -1.42 -10.34 -14.37
C MET A 56 -0.01 -9.77 -14.51
N SER A 57 0.17 -8.84 -15.45
CA SER A 57 1.43 -8.12 -15.59
C SER A 57 1.72 -7.34 -14.32
N THR A 58 3.01 -7.17 -13.97
CA THR A 58 3.40 -6.40 -12.78
C THR A 58 2.81 -4.99 -12.80
N PHE A 59 2.71 -4.38 -13.99
CA PHE A 59 2.09 -3.07 -14.19
C PHE A 59 0.61 -3.06 -13.82
N GLU A 60 -0.16 -4.06 -14.26
CA GLU A 60 -1.59 -4.15 -13.95
C GLU A 60 -1.86 -4.41 -12.48
N LYS A 61 -1.00 -5.18 -11.81
CA LYS A 61 -1.12 -5.38 -10.37
C LYS A 61 -0.89 -4.09 -9.59
N PHE A 62 0.11 -3.30 -9.99
CA PHE A 62 0.32 -1.97 -9.41
C PHE A 62 -0.87 -1.06 -9.66
N ALA A 63 -1.43 -1.06 -10.87
CA ALA A 63 -2.62 -0.27 -11.20
C ALA A 63 -3.85 -0.71 -10.38
N ALA A 64 -4.07 -2.01 -10.21
CA ALA A 64 -5.17 -2.57 -9.42
C ALA A 64 -5.10 -2.12 -7.95
N LEU A 65 -3.90 -2.07 -7.38
CA LEU A 65 -3.65 -1.57 -6.03
C LEU A 65 -3.51 -0.04 -5.94
N ARG A 66 -3.56 0.67 -7.07
CA ARG A 66 -3.37 2.13 -7.19
C ARG A 66 -2.03 2.62 -6.64
N VAL A 67 -0.96 1.85 -6.84
CA VAL A 67 0.38 2.19 -6.36
C VAL A 67 0.98 3.31 -7.20
N GLU A 68 1.40 4.41 -6.57
CA GLU A 68 2.06 5.53 -7.25
C GLU A 68 3.45 5.16 -7.79
N LYS A 69 3.93 5.88 -8.81
CA LYS A 69 5.12 5.52 -9.59
C LYS A 69 6.39 5.49 -8.74
N GLU A 70 6.51 6.40 -7.79
CA GLU A 70 7.62 6.52 -6.86
C GLU A 70 7.70 5.28 -5.97
N LEU A 71 6.57 4.85 -5.40
CA LEU A 71 6.48 3.63 -4.60
C LEU A 71 6.68 2.37 -5.46
N GLN A 72 6.21 2.37 -6.72
CA GLN A 72 6.52 1.27 -7.66
C GLN A 72 8.02 1.11 -7.88
N ALA A 73 8.76 2.22 -7.98
CA ALA A 73 10.22 2.19 -8.15
C ALA A 73 10.89 1.61 -6.90
N SER A 74 10.54 2.09 -5.70
CA SER A 74 11.07 1.57 -4.44
C SER A 74 10.82 0.07 -4.26
N ILE A 75 9.61 -0.40 -4.60
CA ILE A 75 9.26 -1.83 -4.54
C ILE A 75 10.12 -2.64 -5.50
N ARG A 76 10.32 -2.16 -6.74
CA ARG A 76 11.15 -2.87 -7.74
C ARG A 76 12.63 -2.91 -7.35
N CYS A 77 13.11 -1.88 -6.67
CA CYS A 77 14.47 -1.81 -6.15
C CYS A 77 14.68 -2.61 -4.86
N GLY A 78 13.62 -3.21 -4.30
CA GLY A 78 13.69 -3.93 -3.03
C GLY A 78 13.96 -3.02 -1.83
N LEU A 79 13.66 -1.73 -1.95
CA LEU A 79 13.90 -0.74 -0.88
C LEU A 79 12.79 -0.73 0.16
N SER A 80 11.58 -1.17 -0.20
CA SER A 80 10.45 -1.25 0.72
C SER A 80 10.37 -2.66 1.32
N ASP A 81 10.77 -2.84 2.58
CA ASP A 81 10.99 -4.18 3.13
C ASP A 81 9.75 -4.97 3.53
N VAL A 82 8.52 -4.48 3.30
CA VAL A 82 7.33 -5.18 3.81
C VAL A 82 6.13 -5.08 2.86
N LEU A 83 6.11 -5.96 1.85
CA LEU A 83 4.87 -6.32 1.15
C LEU A 83 4.10 -7.34 1.99
N ASN A 84 3.33 -6.86 2.98
CA ASN A 84 2.50 -7.69 3.84
C ASN A 84 1.01 -7.61 3.46
N GLY A 85 0.21 -8.53 4.01
CA GLY A 85 -1.23 -8.57 3.75
C GLY A 85 -1.57 -8.56 2.26
N SER A 86 -2.33 -7.56 1.82
CA SER A 86 -2.71 -7.37 0.41
C SER A 86 -1.52 -7.01 -0.51
N GLY A 87 -0.42 -6.49 0.03
CA GLY A 87 0.80 -6.18 -0.72
C GLY A 87 1.48 -7.43 -1.33
N LYS A 88 1.29 -8.61 -0.72
CA LYS A 88 1.80 -9.90 -1.24
C LYS A 88 1.28 -10.27 -2.63
N TYR A 89 0.16 -9.66 -3.05
CA TYR A 89 -0.35 -9.83 -4.42
C TYR A 89 0.69 -9.41 -5.48
N LEU A 90 1.53 -8.41 -5.17
CA LEU A 90 2.57 -7.91 -6.05
C LEU A 90 3.72 -8.92 -6.25
N THR A 91 4.00 -9.77 -5.26
CA THR A 91 5.07 -10.77 -5.33
C THR A 91 4.66 -12.09 -5.97
N THR A 92 3.39 -12.26 -6.33
CA THR A 92 2.88 -13.51 -6.91
C THR A 92 3.35 -13.66 -8.37
N THR A 93 4.52 -14.22 -8.63
CA THR A 93 5.18 -14.17 -9.96
C THR A 93 5.06 -15.44 -10.80
N ASP A 94 4.60 -16.56 -10.25
CA ASP A 94 4.60 -17.83 -10.98
C ASP A 94 3.55 -17.86 -12.08
N ILE A 95 3.87 -17.41 -13.29
CA ILE A 95 3.00 -17.52 -14.46
C ILE A 95 3.61 -18.59 -15.37
N LYS A 96 2.96 -19.75 -15.46
CA LYS A 96 3.26 -20.70 -16.55
C LYS A 96 2.56 -20.23 -17.81
N SER A 97 3.20 -20.38 -18.96
CA SER A 97 2.64 -19.99 -20.27
C SER A 97 1.33 -20.72 -20.62
N THR A 98 1.02 -21.82 -19.95
CA THR A 98 -0.18 -22.64 -20.14
C THR A 98 -1.31 -22.32 -19.15
N GLU A 99 -1.13 -21.36 -18.24
CA GLU A 99 -2.10 -21.05 -17.19
C GLU A 99 -2.85 -19.73 -17.47
N SER A 100 -4.18 -19.78 -17.36
CA SER A 100 -5.03 -18.58 -17.31
C SER A 100 -5.28 -18.19 -15.86
N ARG A 101 -5.15 -16.90 -15.54
CA ARG A 101 -5.41 -16.36 -14.20
C ARG A 101 -6.30 -15.13 -14.25
N ALA A 102 -7.20 -15.06 -13.28
CA ALA A 102 -7.98 -13.87 -12.99
C ALA A 102 -7.91 -13.60 -11.49
N ALA A 103 -7.95 -12.32 -11.10
CA ALA A 103 -8.01 -11.92 -9.71
C ALA A 103 -9.24 -11.06 -9.46
N VAL A 104 -9.79 -11.20 -8.25
CA VAL A 104 -10.84 -10.31 -7.74
C VAL A 104 -10.22 -9.46 -6.65
N VAL A 105 -10.22 -8.15 -6.85
CA VAL A 105 -9.73 -7.18 -5.87
C VAL A 105 -10.93 -6.58 -5.16
N PHE A 106 -11.09 -6.94 -3.90
CA PHE A 106 -12.05 -6.35 -2.97
C PHE A 106 -11.37 -5.25 -2.16
N ARG A 107 -11.92 -4.04 -2.19
CA ARG A 107 -11.41 -2.88 -1.46
C ARG A 107 -12.54 -2.28 -0.63
N ALA A 108 -12.38 -2.31 0.68
CA ALA A 108 -13.23 -1.63 1.63
C ALA A 108 -12.43 -0.53 2.36
N ARG A 109 -12.98 0.67 2.37
CA ARG A 109 -12.55 1.80 3.20
C ARG A 109 -13.66 2.05 4.22
N THR A 110 -13.29 2.26 5.47
CA THR A 110 -14.25 2.36 6.58
C THR A 110 -14.22 3.71 7.26
N LYS A 111 -13.04 4.32 7.38
CA LYS A 111 -12.77 5.64 7.98
C LYS A 111 -11.76 6.40 7.13
#